data_AF-A0A2Z6P9Q0-F1
#
_entry.id   AF-A0A2Z6P9Q0-F1
#
_cell.length_a   1.000
_cell.length_b   1.000
_cell.length_c   1.000
_cell.angle_alpha   90.00
_cell.angle_beta   90.00
_cell.angle_gamma   90.00
#
_symmetry.space_group_name_H-M   'P 1'
#
loop_
_entity.id
_entity.type
_entity.pdbx_description
1 polymer ?
#
loop_
_entity_poly.entity_id
_entity_poly.type
_entity_poly.pdbx_seq_one_letter_code
_entity_poly.pdbx_strand_id
1 'polypeptide(L)'
;MASKSTIKLLTFFYFMFFSFIQLSSTVLSMSGTHHTSICNGSIGECNQQDEELMESEISRRILEQRRYISEGALKRDKPVCNGGAGGEAYSKSEGCIPPPSNPYNRGCSKYYRCRSDS
;
A
#
# COMPACT_ATOMS: atom_id res chain seq x y z
N MET A 1 -15.47 -29.84 45.97
CA MET A 1 -15.04 -28.44 46.15
C MET A 1 -13.93 -28.16 45.14
N ALA A 2 -14.21 -27.39 44.08
CA ALA A 2 -13.18 -27.04 43.10
C ALA A 2 -12.12 -26.14 43.78
N SER A 3 -10.85 -26.44 43.58
CA SER A 3 -9.76 -25.61 44.08
C SER A 3 -9.84 -24.22 43.45
N LYS A 4 -9.54 -23.16 44.21
CA LYS A 4 -9.50 -21.79 43.68
C LYS A 4 -8.57 -21.67 42.45
N SER A 5 -7.56 -22.56 42.36
CA SER A 5 -6.65 -22.65 41.21
C SER A 5 -7.33 -23.24 39.96
N THR A 6 -8.16 -24.29 40.11
CA THR A 6 -8.87 -24.91 38.98
C THR A 6 -9.94 -23.99 38.40
N ILE A 7 -10.59 -23.16 39.24
CA ILE A 7 -11.56 -22.16 38.79
C ILE A 7 -10.88 -21.09 37.94
N LYS A 8 -9.72 -20.57 38.37
CA LYS A 8 -8.96 -19.57 37.61
C LYS A 8 -8.49 -20.10 36.25
N LEU A 9 -8.05 -21.36 36.22
CA LEU A 9 -7.61 -22.02 34.99
C LEU A 9 -8.78 -22.16 33.99
N LEU A 10 -9.95 -22.61 34.47
CA LEU A 10 -11.15 -22.75 33.64
C LEU A 10 -11.62 -21.39 33.11
N THR A 11 -11.61 -20.34 33.92
CA THR A 11 -11.98 -18.99 33.47
C THR A 11 -11.02 -18.44 32.42
N PHE A 12 -9.72 -18.73 32.54
CA PHE A 12 -8.72 -18.31 31.55
C PHE A 12 -8.94 -19.00 30.20
N PHE A 13 -9.17 -20.32 30.20
CA PHE A 13 -9.48 -21.04 28.98
C PHE A 13 -10.76 -20.52 28.33
N TYR A 14 -11.82 -20.27 29.10
CA TYR A 14 -13.07 -19.71 28.55
C TYR A 14 -12.86 -18.34 27.88
N PHE A 15 -12.03 -17.46 28.47
CA PHE A 15 -11.72 -16.16 27.89
C PHE A 15 -10.93 -16.27 26.58
N MET A 16 -9.94 -17.18 26.52
CA MET A 16 -9.17 -17.46 25.31
C MET A 16 -10.03 -18.04 24.18
N PHE A 17 -10.95 -18.96 24.51
CA PHE A 17 -11.90 -19.50 23.52
C PHE A 17 -12.86 -18.42 23.02
N PHE A 18 -13.38 -17.57 23.91
CA PHE A 18 -14.27 -16.48 23.51
C PHE A 18 -13.56 -15.47 22.60
N SER A 19 -12.31 -15.10 22.90
CA SER A 19 -11.56 -14.19 22.03
C SER A 19 -11.26 -14.80 20.66
N PHE A 20 -10.97 -16.11 20.61
CA PHE A 20 -10.75 -16.82 19.35
C PHE A 20 -12.01 -16.85 18.48
N ILE A 21 -13.18 -17.08 19.08
CA ILE A 21 -14.47 -17.04 18.37
C ILE A 21 -14.72 -15.64 17.80
N GLN A 22 -14.48 -14.57 18.57
CA GLN A 22 -14.62 -13.19 18.09
C GLN A 22 -13.62 -12.82 16.98
N LEU A 23 -12.42 -13.39 17.00
CA LEU A 23 -11.45 -13.22 15.92
C LEU A 23 -11.88 -13.96 14.65
N SER A 24 -12.46 -15.16 14.79
CA SER A 24 -12.94 -15.93 13.64
C SER A 24 -14.18 -15.31 12.97
N SER A 25 -15.10 -14.72 13.75
CA SER A 25 -16.29 -14.05 13.21
C SER A 25 -15.93 -12.77 12.45
N THR A 26 -14.95 -12.01 12.92
CA THR A 26 -14.43 -10.83 12.20
C THR A 26 -13.74 -11.23 10.89
N VAL A 27 -12.92 -12.29 10.88
CA VAL A 27 -12.30 -12.81 9.65
C VAL A 27 -13.33 -13.35 8.65
N LEU A 28 -14.38 -14.03 9.11
CA LEU A 28 -15.49 -14.48 8.24
C LEU A 28 -16.27 -13.29 7.66
N SER A 29 -16.40 -12.20 8.42
CA SER A 29 -17.08 -10.97 7.95
C SER A 29 -16.23 -10.18 6.94
N MET A 30 -14.90 -10.29 7.01
CA MET A 30 -13.97 -9.75 6.00
C MET A 30 -13.89 -10.61 4.74
N SER A 31 -14.38 -11.85 4.79
CA SER A 31 -14.65 -12.65 3.60
C SER A 31 -15.98 -12.18 3.01
N GLY A 32 -16.01 -10.91 2.60
CA GLY A 32 -17.14 -10.30 1.92
C GLY A 32 -17.60 -11.28 0.84
N THR A 33 -18.85 -11.72 0.96
CA THR A 33 -19.50 -12.45 -0.10
C THR A 33 -19.35 -11.55 -1.33
N HIS A 34 -18.57 -12.01 -2.31
CA HIS A 34 -18.55 -11.42 -3.64
C HIS A 34 -19.95 -11.68 -4.21
N HIS A 35 -20.92 -10.90 -3.76
CA HIS A 35 -22.25 -10.92 -4.29
C HIS A 35 -22.09 -10.37 -5.69
N THR A 36 -22.07 -11.27 -6.67
CA THR A 36 -22.47 -10.95 -8.04
C THR A 36 -23.98 -10.68 -8.07
N SER A 37 -24.52 -9.97 -7.08
CA SER A 37 -25.87 -9.46 -7.13
C SER A 37 -25.87 -8.36 -8.17
N ILE A 38 -26.81 -8.45 -9.10
CA ILE A 38 -27.11 -7.38 -10.02
C ILE A 38 -27.54 -6.19 -9.15
N CYS A 39 -26.61 -5.29 -8.88
CA CYS A 39 -26.90 -4.10 -8.10
C CYS A 39 -27.58 -3.08 -9.01
N ASN A 40 -28.77 -2.64 -8.61
CA ASN A 40 -29.62 -1.73 -9.39
C ASN A 40 -29.50 -0.31 -8.82
N GLY A 41 -28.26 0.17 -8.70
CA GLY A 41 -27.90 1.44 -8.07
C GLY A 41 -26.60 2.01 -8.68
N SER A 42 -26.12 3.15 -8.17
CA SER A 42 -24.85 3.70 -8.64
C SER A 42 -23.66 2.87 -8.14
N ILE A 43 -22.56 2.82 -8.90
CA ILE A 43 -21.37 2.02 -8.54
C ILE A 43 -20.88 2.33 -7.12
N GLY A 44 -20.97 3.59 -6.67
CA GLY A 44 -20.55 4.00 -5.33
C GLY A 44 -21.47 3.54 -4.20
N GLU A 45 -22.73 3.19 -4.48
CA GLU A 45 -23.65 2.58 -3.51
C GLU A 45 -23.48 1.06 -3.45
N CYS A 46 -23.19 0.44 -4.59
CA CYS A 46 -23.03 -1.00 -4.73
C CYS A 46 -21.68 -1.49 -4.19
N ASN A 47 -20.62 -0.72 -4.47
CA ASN A 47 -19.24 -1.07 -4.18
C ASN A 47 -18.64 -0.16 -3.11
N GLN A 48 -19.45 0.23 -2.12
CA GLN A 48 -19.07 1.17 -1.07
C GLN A 48 -17.84 0.70 -0.26
N GLN A 49 -17.61 -0.62 -0.17
CA GLN A 49 -16.44 -1.21 0.46
C GLN A 49 -15.21 -1.31 -0.47
N ASP A 50 -15.40 -1.41 -1.79
CA ASP A 50 -14.29 -1.51 -2.75
C ASP A 50 -13.66 -0.12 -3.05
N GLU A 51 -14.44 0.96 -2.94
CA GLU A 51 -13.92 2.33 -3.06
C GLU A 51 -12.91 2.65 -1.93
N GLU A 52 -13.05 2.04 -0.75
CA GLU A 52 -12.08 2.14 0.35
C GLU A 52 -10.83 1.24 0.14
N LEU A 53 -10.91 0.25 -0.75
CA LEU A 53 -9.80 -0.64 -1.09
C LEU A 53 -8.91 -0.13 -2.24
N MET A 54 -9.27 1.01 -2.86
CA MET A 54 -8.41 1.71 -3.81
C MET A 54 -7.32 2.53 -3.08
N GLU A 55 -6.54 1.87 -2.23
CA GLU A 55 -5.33 2.46 -1.68
C GLU A 55 -4.39 2.83 -2.83
N SER A 56 -4.01 4.10 -2.91
CA SER A 56 -3.02 4.58 -3.88
C SER A 56 -1.73 3.77 -3.74
N GLU A 57 -1.02 3.47 -4.84
CA GLU A 57 0.28 2.78 -4.81
C GLU A 57 1.30 3.43 -3.85
N ILE A 58 1.09 4.71 -3.53
CA ILE A 58 1.83 5.48 -2.53
C ILE A 58 1.72 4.84 -1.14
N SER A 59 0.54 4.34 -0.75
CA SER A 59 0.30 3.68 0.55
C SER A 59 1.05 2.34 0.68
N ARG A 60 1.35 1.67 -0.45
CA ARG A 60 2.17 0.45 -0.48
C ARG A 60 3.67 0.72 -0.47
N ARG A 61 4.12 1.98 -0.58
CA ARG A 61 5.54 2.32 -0.40
C ARG A 61 5.87 2.32 1.07
N ILE A 62 6.19 1.14 1.59
CA ILE A 62 6.84 0.98 2.89
C ILE A 62 8.23 1.60 2.74
N LEU A 63 8.45 2.78 3.33
CA LEU A 63 9.80 3.29 3.55
C LEU A 63 10.51 2.28 4.43
N GLU A 64 11.64 1.77 3.94
CA GLU A 64 12.41 0.72 4.57
C GLU A 64 12.61 0.96 6.08
N GLN A 65 12.13 0.02 6.91
CA GLN A 65 12.08 0.15 8.37
C GLN A 65 13.41 -0.23 9.04
N ARG A 66 14.54 0.27 8.52
CA ARG A 66 15.86 0.03 9.11
C ARG A 66 16.12 1.01 10.25
N ARG A 67 16.67 0.49 11.36
CA ARG A 67 17.09 1.29 12.53
C ARG A 67 18.43 2.03 12.34
N TYR A 68 19.03 1.92 11.16
CA TYR A 68 20.33 2.49 10.86
C TYR A 68 20.30 3.19 9.49
N ILE A 69 21.06 4.28 9.40
CA ILE A 69 21.32 5.00 8.16
C ILE A 69 22.49 4.28 7.47
N SER A 70 22.45 4.14 6.14
CA SER A 70 23.56 3.51 5.42
C SER A 70 24.86 4.32 5.58
N GLU A 71 26.01 3.64 5.69
CA GLU A 71 27.33 4.27 5.84
C GLU A 71 27.65 5.29 4.73
N GLY A 72 27.09 5.08 3.53
CA GLY A 72 27.23 6.01 2.41
C GLY A 72 26.58 7.37 2.69
N ALA A 73 25.47 7.40 3.43
CA ALA A 73 24.73 8.62 3.74
C ALA A 73 25.35 9.43 4.90
N LEU A 74 26.23 8.83 5.71
CA LEU A 74 26.97 9.56 6.75
C LEU A 74 28.23 10.27 6.23
N LYS A 75 28.62 10.02 4.97
CA LYS A 75 29.76 10.70 4.34
C LYS A 75 29.38 12.14 4.01
N ARG A 76 29.94 13.08 4.77
CA ARG A 76 29.78 14.51 4.52
C ARG A 76 30.23 14.86 3.10
N ASP A 77 29.51 15.79 2.47
CA ASP A 77 29.83 16.37 1.16
C ASP A 77 29.87 15.37 -0.01
N LYS A 78 29.41 14.12 0.20
CA LYS A 78 29.27 13.13 -0.87
C LYS A 78 27.81 13.02 -1.32
N PRO A 79 27.51 13.16 -2.62
CA PRO A 79 26.16 12.96 -3.12
C PRO A 79 25.69 11.50 -3.01
N VAL A 80 24.37 11.32 -2.92
CA VAL A 80 23.72 9.99 -2.82
C VAL A 80 23.99 9.12 -4.04
N CYS A 81 24.14 9.72 -5.22
CA CYS A 81 24.54 9.06 -6.46
C CYS A 81 25.85 9.64 -7.01
N ASN A 82 26.51 8.87 -7.89
CA ASN A 82 27.70 9.32 -8.59
C ASN A 82 27.31 10.28 -9.72
N GLY A 83 27.83 11.51 -9.74
CA GLY A 83 27.65 12.41 -10.90
C GLY A 83 26.99 13.77 -10.62
N GLY A 84 26.77 14.14 -9.36
CA GLY A 84 26.26 15.48 -8.97
C GLY A 84 27.30 16.35 -8.26
N ALA A 85 27.28 17.66 -8.51
CA ALA A 85 27.97 18.63 -7.66
C ALA A 85 27.16 18.92 -6.39
N GLY A 86 27.83 19.32 -5.31
CA GLY A 86 27.15 19.73 -4.07
C GLY A 86 26.19 20.90 -4.34
N GLY A 87 24.93 20.75 -3.94
CA GLY A 87 23.86 21.75 -4.13
C GLY A 87 23.02 21.58 -5.41
N GLU A 88 23.41 20.69 -6.32
CA GLU A 88 22.55 20.36 -7.47
C GLU A 88 21.39 19.45 -7.08
N ALA A 89 20.25 19.61 -7.76
CA ALA A 89 19.10 18.74 -7.57
C ALA A 89 19.42 17.31 -8.01
N TYR A 90 18.92 16.31 -7.28
CA TYR A 90 19.10 14.89 -7.61
C TYR A 90 18.59 14.50 -9.01
N SER A 91 17.66 15.28 -9.58
CA SER A 91 17.16 15.11 -10.94
C SER A 91 18.14 15.51 -12.03
N LYS A 92 19.16 16.32 -11.71
CA LYS A 92 20.20 16.74 -12.65
C LYS A 92 21.46 15.88 -12.57
N SER A 93 21.65 15.15 -11.47
CA SER A 93 22.77 14.23 -11.31
C SER A 93 22.46 12.89 -11.99
N GLU A 94 23.34 12.46 -12.89
CA GLU A 94 23.25 11.14 -13.50
C GLU A 94 23.21 10.05 -12.42
N GLY A 95 22.37 9.03 -12.61
CA GLY A 95 22.34 7.86 -11.71
C GLY A 95 21.56 8.01 -10.39
N CYS A 96 21.03 9.20 -10.06
CA CYS A 96 20.12 9.35 -8.90
C CYS A 96 18.67 8.99 -9.23
N ILE A 97 18.20 9.42 -10.39
CA ILE A 97 16.81 9.21 -10.83
C ILE A 97 16.88 8.50 -12.19
N PRO A 98 16.11 7.42 -12.40
CA PRO A 98 16.01 6.81 -13.72
C PRO A 98 15.44 7.81 -14.74
N PRO A 99 15.75 7.65 -16.04
CA PRO A 99 15.15 8.47 -17.07
C PRO A 99 13.62 8.39 -17.01
N PRO A 100 12.90 9.47 -17.37
CA PRO A 100 11.44 9.48 -17.33
C PRO A 100 10.90 8.35 -18.21
N SER A 101 10.10 7.45 -17.62
CA SER A 101 9.54 6.29 -18.31
C SER A 101 8.49 6.67 -19.35
N ASN A 102 7.88 7.85 -19.22
CA ASN A 102 6.83 8.33 -20.11
C ASN A 102 7.41 9.38 -21.06
N PRO A 103 7.61 9.05 -22.35
CA PRO A 103 7.99 10.07 -23.33
C PRO A 103 6.84 11.08 -23.47
N TYR A 104 7.19 12.36 -23.60
CA TYR A 104 6.22 13.46 -23.77
C TYR A 104 5.35 13.32 -25.03
N ASN A 105 5.75 12.45 -25.96
CA ASN A 105 5.00 12.21 -27.17
C ASN A 105 3.90 11.16 -26.92
N ARG A 106 2.74 11.60 -26.40
CA ARG A 106 1.47 10.86 -26.56
C ARG A 106 0.97 10.97 -28.02
N GLY A 107 1.88 10.76 -28.97
CA GLY A 107 1.64 11.00 -30.38
C GLY A 107 0.37 10.30 -30.84
N CYS A 108 -0.46 11.01 -31.60
CA CYS A 108 -1.58 10.36 -32.23
C CYS A 108 -1.07 9.35 -33.27
N SER A 109 -1.29 8.06 -33.04
CA SER A 109 -1.02 7.08 -34.07
C SER A 109 -1.88 7.37 -35.31
N LYS A 110 -1.34 7.15 -36.52
CA LYS A 110 -2.07 7.36 -37.78
C LYS A 110 -3.41 6.60 -37.82
N TYR A 111 -3.48 5.46 -37.13
CA TYR A 111 -4.71 4.66 -36.99
C TYR A 111 -5.82 5.45 -36.26
N TYR A 112 -5.49 6.24 -35.25
CA TYR A 112 -6.46 7.02 -34.49
C TYR A 112 -6.97 8.29 -35.21
N ARG A 113 -6.40 8.63 -36.38
CA ARG A 113 -6.81 9.76 -37.24
C ARG A 113 -7.09 11.06 -36.46
N CYS A 114 -6.29 11.34 -35.43
CA CYS A 114 -6.52 12.54 -34.62
C CYS A 114 -6.43 13.77 -35.52
N ARG A 115 -7.31 14.71 -35.26
CA ARG A 115 -7.35 16.01 -35.92
C ARG A 115 -5.99 16.67 -35.70
N SER A 116 -5.23 16.83 -36.78
CA SER A 116 -4.05 17.68 -36.77
C SER A 116 -4.57 19.10 -36.61
N ASP A 117 -4.32 19.73 -35.46
CA ASP A 117 -4.62 21.14 -35.33
C ASP A 117 -3.76 21.89 -36.36
N SER A 118 -4.43 22.71 -37.16
CA SER A 118 -3.91 23.59 -38.21
C SER A 118 -2.88 24.59 -37.69
#